data_AF-A0A814SUJ0-F1
#
_entry.id   AF-A0A814SUJ0-F1
#
_cell.length_a   1.000
_cell.length_b   1.000
_cell.length_c   1.000
_cell.angle_alpha   90.00
_cell.angle_beta   90.00
_cell.angle_gamma   90.00
#
_symmetry.space_group_name_H-M   'P 1'
#
loop_
_entity.id
_entity.type
_entity.pdbx_description
1 polymer ?
#
loop_
_entity_poly.entity_id
_entity_poly.type
_entity_poly.pdbx_seq_one_letter_code
_entity_poly.pdbx_strand_id
1 'polypeptide(L)'
;MLSPLSSNNDDNDQNIIDKLYHLCKENEIEKVRSILPFLGNINIINKIQISTGSTCLHVACYYGHRDMVQILLEYGALHSTKNLRHNLTPYEEACTDDIKQLFVEQRTLFSNNDYDNIEWSMVGDDLLEKRREFRQAIDVYKTYDNHHLVSKLLAEVIHYYLNDYLINQSNDTGNSEHQITREQIETIEAYFKEAIEKQDYLTYFIKAYTLTNFFYKVLNKHLALYILEYFDKTKTFSSNYRLVNCLIHLITLLIYHPNLPQHRYQGLCYRGMRITQNDLDQYQLNQHILNRSFLSTSIDRQVAEMFAGEGEQSQMRHTLGDHCALQYSCLCQYLIKQNSTAINIQNLSTRSDEKEILIIPFSVFKVMTIKRNYLDDPTASISIEIELEECEDPNDNKKESESSEISRSTFSSSSDVIKDVEEYVNFKQRKRLYCVIGVLLSAIILALSFIFIYIFIIKKKTTNMATPTPEKDNDGEYQLTLGCPKILNRSSWDARPYISRENLTTLPVTHIVIRQLPVLNSTMNQQDCIKTMKDLQDSQMDKRGWTDIGYNFLICNDNNDQQKIYRGRGWTYVGAHCVGYNFKSLGKNQFLF
;
A
#
# COMPACT_ATOMS: atom_id res chain seq x y z
N MET A 1 -43.18 23.61 28.19
CA MET A 1 -43.58 22.71 27.09
C MET A 1 -42.62 22.94 25.94
N LEU A 2 -41.71 21.99 25.73
CA LEU A 2 -40.83 21.92 24.56
C LEU A 2 -41.40 20.86 23.62
N SER A 3 -41.58 21.21 22.34
CA SER A 3 -41.60 20.30 21.20
C SER A 3 -41.30 21.10 19.91
N PRO A 4 -40.66 20.49 18.91
CA PRO A 4 -39.46 21.08 18.30
C PRO A 4 -39.60 21.42 16.81
N LEU A 5 -38.69 22.28 16.35
CA LEU A 5 -38.33 22.50 14.95
C LEU A 5 -37.47 21.31 14.47
N SER A 6 -38.01 20.43 13.61
CA SER A 6 -37.23 19.36 12.94
C SER A 6 -37.53 19.17 11.44
N SER A 7 -38.20 20.11 10.77
CA SER A 7 -38.79 19.83 9.45
C SER A 7 -37.96 20.18 8.20
N ASN A 8 -36.68 20.58 8.30
CA ASN A 8 -35.96 21.08 7.11
C ASN A 8 -34.90 20.13 6.51
N ASN A 9 -34.44 19.10 7.24
CA ASN A 9 -33.45 18.16 6.70
C ASN A 9 -34.11 16.90 6.08
N ASP A 10 -35.19 16.41 6.68
CA ASP A 10 -35.84 15.17 6.24
C ASP A 10 -36.54 15.31 4.87
N ASP A 11 -37.14 16.47 4.57
CA ASP A 11 -37.79 16.74 3.29
C ASP A 11 -36.78 16.83 2.13
N ASN A 12 -35.56 17.31 2.41
CA ASN A 12 -34.49 17.41 1.41
C ASN A 12 -33.88 16.04 1.11
N ASP A 13 -33.65 15.23 2.15
CA ASP A 13 -33.16 13.86 2.01
C ASP A 13 -34.16 12.98 1.23
N GLN A 14 -35.46 13.12 1.49
CA GLN A 14 -36.49 12.36 0.76
C GLN A 14 -36.52 12.71 -0.73
N ASN A 15 -36.38 13.99 -1.09
CA ASN A 15 -36.29 14.42 -2.49
C ASN A 15 -35.06 13.82 -3.20
N ILE A 16 -33.91 13.79 -2.51
CA ILE A 16 -32.69 13.18 -3.03
C ILE A 16 -32.88 11.66 -3.24
N ILE A 17 -33.52 10.95 -2.29
CA ILE A 17 -33.83 9.53 -2.41
C ILE A 17 -34.71 9.26 -3.63
N ASP A 18 -35.81 10.01 -3.77
CA ASP A 18 -36.74 9.84 -4.89
C ASP A 18 -36.05 10.11 -6.23
N LYS A 19 -35.24 11.17 -6.31
CA LYS A 19 -34.45 11.50 -7.50
C LYS A 19 -33.46 10.40 -7.85
N LEU A 20 -32.69 9.91 -6.87
CA LEU A 20 -31.69 8.87 -7.08
C LEU A 20 -32.35 7.57 -7.56
N TYR A 21 -33.47 7.19 -6.95
CA TYR A 21 -34.21 6.00 -7.37
C TYR A 21 -34.73 6.12 -8.80
N HIS A 22 -35.28 7.28 -9.18
CA HIS A 22 -35.73 7.50 -10.56
C HIS A 22 -34.59 7.38 -11.57
N LEU A 23 -33.40 7.93 -11.25
CA LEU A 23 -32.22 7.78 -12.11
C LEU A 23 -31.76 6.32 -12.23
N CYS A 24 -31.80 5.56 -11.13
CA CYS A 24 -31.46 4.13 -11.14
C CYS A 24 -32.47 3.34 -11.97
N LYS A 25 -33.76 3.65 -11.86
CA LYS A 25 -34.84 3.03 -12.63
C LYS A 25 -34.70 3.25 -14.13
N GLU A 26 -34.39 4.48 -14.54
CA GLU A 26 -34.23 4.85 -15.96
C GLU A 26 -32.82 4.56 -16.51
N ASN A 27 -31.94 3.93 -15.72
CA ASN A 27 -30.56 3.59 -16.05
C ASN A 27 -29.68 4.79 -16.48
N GLU A 28 -29.86 5.92 -15.82
CA GLU A 28 -29.13 7.17 -16.11
C GLU A 28 -27.73 7.18 -15.46
N ILE A 29 -26.86 6.28 -15.90
CA ILE A 29 -25.53 5.99 -15.33
C ILE A 29 -24.69 7.24 -15.07
N GLU A 30 -24.52 8.11 -16.08
CA GLU A 30 -23.66 9.30 -15.98
C GLU A 30 -24.17 10.29 -14.93
N LYS A 31 -25.49 10.45 -14.83
CA LYS A 31 -26.09 11.32 -13.82
C LYS A 31 -25.90 10.75 -12.42
N VAL A 32 -26.05 9.44 -12.26
CA VAL A 32 -25.80 8.76 -10.98
C VAL A 32 -24.33 8.91 -10.58
N ARG A 33 -23.38 8.64 -11.48
CA ARG A 33 -21.94 8.85 -11.26
C ARG A 33 -21.60 10.29 -10.87
N SER A 34 -22.28 11.29 -11.46
CA SER A 34 -22.06 12.69 -11.12
C SER A 34 -22.62 13.12 -9.76
N ILE A 35 -23.60 12.39 -9.20
CA ILE A 35 -24.29 12.76 -7.96
C ILE A 35 -23.69 12.02 -6.77
N LEU A 36 -23.39 10.73 -6.91
CA LEU A 36 -22.93 9.87 -5.82
C LEU A 36 -21.71 10.44 -5.04
N PRO A 37 -20.67 11.04 -5.68
CA PRO A 37 -19.52 11.59 -4.98
C PRO A 37 -19.85 12.81 -4.09
N PHE A 38 -20.92 13.53 -4.42
CA PHE A 38 -21.32 14.76 -3.73
C PHE A 38 -22.43 14.53 -2.70
N LEU A 39 -22.88 13.28 -2.53
CA LEU A 39 -23.79 12.92 -1.45
C LEU A 39 -23.02 12.97 -0.13
N GLY A 40 -23.16 14.09 0.60
CA GLY A 40 -22.59 14.27 1.94
C GLY A 40 -23.03 13.22 2.97
N ASN A 41 -24.04 12.40 2.63
CA ASN A 41 -24.44 11.21 3.37
C ASN A 41 -24.60 10.01 2.41
N ILE A 42 -23.54 9.23 2.23
CA ILE A 42 -23.53 8.04 1.38
C ILE A 42 -24.64 7.03 1.73
N ASN A 43 -25.13 7.02 2.98
CA ASN A 43 -26.19 6.10 3.43
C ASN A 43 -27.54 6.35 2.76
N ILE A 44 -27.72 7.47 2.05
CA ILE A 44 -28.92 7.77 1.26
C ILE A 44 -29.19 6.67 0.22
N ILE A 45 -28.14 6.06 -0.36
CA ILE A 45 -28.26 4.95 -1.33
C ILE A 45 -29.01 3.74 -0.77
N ASN A 46 -28.98 3.58 0.56
CA ASN A 46 -29.53 2.44 1.29
C ASN A 46 -30.92 2.72 1.88
N LYS A 47 -31.43 3.94 1.73
CA LYS A 47 -32.77 4.29 2.20
C LYS A 47 -33.83 3.66 1.29
N ILE A 48 -34.87 3.13 1.92
CA ILE A 48 -36.03 2.58 1.24
C ILE A 48 -36.90 3.74 0.76
N GLN A 49 -37.25 3.76 -0.52
CA GLN A 49 -38.19 4.74 -1.02
C GLN A 49 -39.60 4.42 -0.53
N ILE A 50 -40.27 5.45 0.02
CA ILE A 50 -41.57 5.32 0.68
C ILE A 50 -42.65 4.80 -0.28
N SER A 51 -42.66 5.29 -1.52
CA SER A 51 -43.72 4.97 -2.49
C SER A 51 -43.65 3.53 -2.97
N THR A 52 -42.45 2.97 -3.17
CA THR A 52 -42.27 1.63 -3.76
C THR A 52 -41.91 0.57 -2.72
N GLY A 53 -41.39 0.98 -1.56
CA GLY A 53 -40.88 0.07 -0.53
C GLY A 53 -39.56 -0.58 -0.89
N SER A 54 -38.85 -0.08 -1.91
CA SER A 54 -37.60 -0.66 -2.43
C SER A 54 -36.44 0.34 -2.37
N THR A 55 -35.20 -0.17 -2.33
CA THR A 55 -33.98 0.66 -2.43
C THR A 55 -33.57 0.87 -3.90
N CYS A 56 -32.59 1.75 -4.14
CA CYS A 56 -31.99 1.95 -5.46
C CYS A 56 -31.40 0.64 -6.03
N LEU A 57 -30.83 -0.20 -5.18
CA LEU A 57 -30.26 -1.48 -5.60
C LEU A 57 -31.33 -2.48 -6.03
N HIS A 58 -32.45 -2.56 -5.31
CA HIS A 58 -33.59 -3.41 -5.72
C HIS A 58 -34.10 -3.04 -7.11
N VAL A 59 -34.31 -1.74 -7.37
CA VAL A 59 -34.85 -1.31 -8.66
C VAL A 59 -33.87 -1.58 -9.80
N ALA A 60 -32.57 -1.37 -9.59
CA ALA A 60 -31.56 -1.72 -10.58
C ALA A 60 -31.52 -3.24 -10.87
N CYS A 61 -31.65 -4.08 -9.83
CA CYS A 61 -31.68 -5.54 -9.98
C CYS A 61 -32.94 -6.04 -10.69
N TYR A 62 -34.10 -5.49 -10.33
CA TYR A 62 -35.40 -5.82 -10.92
C TYR A 62 -35.45 -5.46 -12.41
N TYR A 63 -34.93 -4.29 -12.80
CA TYR A 63 -34.97 -3.83 -14.19
C TYR A 63 -33.84 -4.37 -15.08
N GLY A 64 -32.89 -5.15 -14.54
CA GLY A 64 -31.85 -5.75 -15.35
C GLY A 64 -30.62 -4.84 -15.59
N HIS A 65 -30.44 -3.77 -14.81
CA HIS A 65 -29.41 -2.76 -15.07
C HIS A 65 -28.05 -3.14 -14.50
N ARG A 66 -27.34 -4.08 -15.15
CA ARG A 66 -26.03 -4.61 -14.70
C ARG A 66 -25.03 -3.54 -14.26
N ASP A 67 -24.74 -2.56 -15.12
CA ASP A 67 -23.73 -1.53 -14.82
C ASP A 67 -24.16 -0.62 -13.66
N MET A 68 -25.45 -0.34 -13.55
CA MET A 68 -26.01 0.42 -12.43
C MET A 68 -25.90 -0.37 -11.13
N VAL A 69 -26.19 -1.67 -11.13
CA VAL A 69 -26.01 -2.55 -9.97
C VAL A 69 -24.55 -2.55 -9.53
N GLN A 70 -23.61 -2.64 -10.47
CA GLN A 70 -22.18 -2.56 -10.17
C GLN A 70 -21.81 -1.22 -9.50
N ILE A 71 -22.25 -0.10 -10.07
CA ILE A 71 -21.98 1.24 -9.51
C ILE A 71 -22.58 1.38 -8.10
N LEU A 72 -23.83 0.99 -7.90
CA LEU A 72 -24.48 1.12 -6.59
C LEU A 72 -23.74 0.31 -5.52
N LEU A 73 -23.32 -0.90 -5.87
CA LEU A 73 -22.54 -1.75 -4.98
C LEU A 73 -21.13 -1.21 -4.72
N GLU A 74 -20.46 -0.65 -5.73
CA GLU A 74 -19.17 0.06 -5.59
C GLU A 74 -19.25 1.24 -4.60
N TYR A 75 -20.41 1.88 -4.51
CA TYR A 75 -20.71 2.98 -3.61
C TYR A 75 -21.35 2.53 -2.28
N GLY A 76 -21.26 1.24 -1.93
CA GLY A 76 -21.66 0.74 -0.62
C GLY A 76 -23.17 0.46 -0.47
N ALA A 77 -23.88 0.17 -1.56
CA ALA A 77 -25.26 -0.28 -1.46
C ALA A 77 -25.36 -1.62 -0.71
N LEU A 78 -26.24 -1.66 0.30
CA LEU A 78 -26.55 -2.84 1.11
C LEU A 78 -27.41 -3.80 0.29
N HIS A 79 -27.04 -5.07 0.36
CA HIS A 79 -27.59 -6.14 -0.47
C HIS A 79 -28.35 -7.17 0.37
N SER A 80 -28.29 -7.09 1.70
CA SER A 80 -29.17 -7.86 2.58
C SER A 80 -30.49 -7.13 2.90
N THR A 81 -30.62 -5.85 2.51
CA THR A 81 -31.81 -5.05 2.85
C THR A 81 -33.03 -5.68 2.19
N LYS A 82 -34.09 -5.95 2.95
CA LYS A 82 -35.34 -6.46 2.38
C LYS A 82 -36.30 -5.33 2.03
N ASN A 83 -36.93 -5.41 0.86
CA ASN A 83 -37.98 -4.48 0.47
C ASN A 83 -39.24 -4.68 1.33
N LEU A 84 -40.03 -3.63 1.52
CA LEU A 84 -41.18 -3.64 2.43
C LEU A 84 -42.39 -4.41 1.87
N ARG A 85 -42.48 -4.53 0.54
CA ARG A 85 -43.67 -5.09 -0.13
C ARG A 85 -43.57 -6.60 -0.34
N HIS A 86 -42.40 -7.10 -0.72
CA HIS A 86 -42.20 -8.51 -1.07
C HIS A 86 -41.31 -9.24 -0.06
N ASN A 87 -40.66 -8.53 0.85
CA ASN A 87 -39.71 -9.09 1.81
C ASN A 87 -38.54 -9.82 1.13
N LEU A 88 -38.16 -9.33 -0.04
CA LEU A 88 -37.06 -9.83 -0.87
C LEU A 88 -35.85 -8.91 -0.75
N THR A 89 -34.65 -9.50 -0.80
CA THR A 89 -33.37 -8.80 -0.97
C THR A 89 -33.15 -8.42 -2.44
N PRO A 90 -32.23 -7.50 -2.77
CA PRO A 90 -31.86 -7.22 -4.14
C PRO A 90 -31.36 -8.43 -4.93
N TYR A 91 -30.70 -9.37 -4.25
CA TYR A 91 -30.27 -10.64 -4.85
C TYR A 91 -31.47 -11.51 -5.25
N GLU A 92 -32.45 -11.65 -4.37
CA GLU A 92 -33.69 -12.41 -4.65
C GLU A 92 -34.59 -11.70 -5.69
N GLU A 93 -34.54 -10.37 -5.75
CA GLU A 93 -35.27 -9.54 -6.71
C GLU A 93 -34.59 -9.48 -8.10
N ALA A 94 -33.36 -9.99 -8.22
CA ALA A 94 -32.59 -9.92 -9.46
C ALA A 94 -33.26 -10.68 -10.61
N CYS A 95 -33.48 -9.98 -11.73
CA CYS A 95 -34.20 -10.50 -12.89
C CYS A 95 -33.38 -11.54 -13.69
N THR A 96 -32.05 -11.48 -13.63
CA THR A 96 -31.16 -12.36 -14.39
C THR A 96 -30.06 -12.96 -13.52
N ASP A 97 -29.61 -14.16 -13.89
CA ASP A 97 -28.50 -14.83 -13.19
C ASP A 97 -27.17 -14.07 -13.37
N ASP A 98 -26.99 -13.35 -14.48
CA ASP A 98 -25.86 -12.42 -14.67
C ASP A 98 -25.80 -11.34 -13.57
N ILE A 99 -26.95 -10.83 -13.11
CA ILE A 99 -27.00 -9.84 -12.02
C ILE A 99 -26.76 -10.50 -10.68
N LYS A 100 -27.32 -11.69 -10.43
CA LYS A 100 -26.99 -12.49 -9.24
C LYS A 100 -25.49 -12.75 -9.15
N GLN A 101 -24.85 -12.98 -10.29
CA GLN A 101 -23.43 -13.18 -10.40
C GLN A 101 -22.63 -11.93 -10.00
N LEU A 102 -23.14 -10.69 -10.13
CA LEU A 102 -22.44 -9.49 -9.62
C LEU A 102 -22.26 -9.50 -8.10
N PHE A 103 -23.24 -10.04 -7.36
CA PHE A 103 -23.15 -10.17 -5.91
C PHE A 103 -22.07 -11.18 -5.49
N VAL A 104 -21.77 -12.13 -6.38
CA VAL A 104 -20.73 -13.15 -6.21
C VAL A 104 -19.36 -12.63 -6.72
N GLU A 105 -19.31 -12.05 -7.92
CA GLU A 105 -18.12 -11.50 -8.61
C GLU A 105 -17.47 -10.33 -7.88
N GLN A 106 -18.26 -9.58 -7.11
CA GLN A 106 -17.71 -8.49 -6.33
C GLN A 106 -16.77 -8.95 -5.23
N ARG A 107 -16.73 -10.25 -4.91
CA ARG A 107 -15.84 -10.84 -3.91
C ARG A 107 -15.24 -12.21 -4.27
N THR A 108 -15.46 -12.74 -5.47
CA THR A 108 -14.63 -13.83 -6.00
C THR A 108 -13.23 -13.29 -6.17
N LEU A 109 -12.40 -13.57 -5.17
CA LEU A 109 -11.10 -12.96 -5.08
C LEU A 109 -10.18 -13.48 -6.19
N PHE A 110 -10.35 -14.71 -6.71
CA PHE A 110 -9.43 -15.23 -7.74
C PHE A 110 -10.08 -16.31 -8.61
N SER A 111 -10.65 -15.92 -9.75
CA SER A 111 -10.70 -16.81 -10.91
C SER A 111 -10.80 -15.96 -12.16
N ASN A 112 -9.68 -15.87 -12.87
CA ASN A 112 -9.52 -16.16 -14.30
C ASN A 112 -8.10 -15.72 -14.65
N ASN A 113 -7.14 -16.66 -14.52
CA ASN A 113 -5.77 -16.63 -15.04
C ASN A 113 -4.57 -16.18 -14.16
N ASP A 114 -4.72 -15.85 -12.88
CA ASP A 114 -3.57 -15.57 -11.99
C ASP A 114 -3.43 -16.65 -10.88
N TYR A 115 -2.73 -17.74 -11.16
CA TYR A 115 -2.40 -18.82 -10.20
C TYR A 115 -1.50 -18.37 -9.01
N ASP A 116 -1.10 -17.09 -8.93
CA ASP A 116 -0.04 -16.61 -8.02
C ASP A 116 -0.52 -15.92 -6.73
N ASN A 117 -1.82 -15.64 -6.56
CA ASN A 117 -2.31 -14.77 -5.48
C ASN A 117 -3.00 -15.52 -4.32
N ILE A 118 -2.44 -16.65 -3.87
CA ILE A 118 -3.03 -17.41 -2.75
C ILE A 118 -3.01 -16.55 -1.46
N GLU A 119 -4.15 -16.22 -0.87
CA GLU A 119 -4.22 -15.34 0.33
C GLU A 119 -3.59 -15.96 1.58
N TRP A 120 -3.24 -17.23 1.51
CA TRP A 120 -2.63 -17.98 2.58
C TRP A 120 -1.37 -18.72 2.08
N SER A 121 -0.55 -19.16 3.02
CA SER A 121 0.60 -20.01 2.78
C SER A 121 0.42 -21.34 3.49
N MET A 122 0.85 -22.41 2.83
CA MET A 122 0.86 -23.76 3.36
C MET A 122 2.30 -24.21 3.58
N VAL A 123 2.67 -24.48 4.82
CA VAL A 123 3.89 -25.21 5.19
C VAL A 123 3.64 -25.79 6.60
N GLY A 124 4.42 -26.80 7.03
CA GLY A 124 4.21 -27.58 8.26
C GLY A 124 4.29 -26.81 9.59
N ASP A 125 4.92 -27.42 10.61
CA ASP A 125 4.93 -26.91 11.99
C ASP A 125 5.65 -25.55 12.17
N ASP A 126 6.32 -25.04 11.13
CA ASP A 126 7.08 -23.78 11.13
C ASP A 126 6.20 -22.52 11.03
N LEU A 127 4.93 -22.62 10.62
CA LEU A 127 4.04 -21.46 10.50
C LEU A 127 3.77 -20.76 11.84
N LEU A 128 3.75 -21.52 12.93
CA LEU A 128 3.63 -20.95 14.28
C LEU A 128 4.87 -20.17 14.69
N GLU A 129 6.05 -20.61 14.23
CA GLU A 129 7.29 -19.84 14.41
C GLU A 129 7.27 -18.57 13.57
N LYS A 130 6.86 -18.64 12.31
CA LYS A 130 6.70 -17.45 11.45
C LYS A 130 5.70 -16.44 12.00
N ARG A 131 4.56 -16.89 12.55
CA ARG A 131 3.60 -16.01 13.27
C ARG A 131 4.28 -15.30 14.45
N ARG A 132 5.07 -16.04 15.24
CA ARG A 132 5.81 -15.48 16.39
C ARG A 132 6.85 -14.46 15.94
N GLU A 133 7.64 -14.78 14.92
CA GLU A 133 8.62 -13.87 14.33
C GLU A 133 7.95 -12.60 13.79
N PHE A 134 6.80 -12.73 13.12
CA PHE A 134 6.00 -11.60 12.66
C PHE A 134 5.62 -10.68 13.81
N ARG A 135 4.92 -11.22 14.83
CA ARG A 135 4.46 -10.45 15.99
C ARG A 135 5.63 -9.77 16.71
N GLN A 136 6.77 -10.45 16.85
CA GLN A 136 7.98 -9.87 17.45
C GLN A 136 8.59 -8.74 16.60
N ALA A 137 8.63 -8.90 15.27
CA ALA A 137 9.23 -7.90 14.39
C ALA A 137 8.39 -6.61 14.35
N ILE A 138 7.06 -6.74 14.37
CA ILE A 138 6.18 -5.57 14.43
C ILE A 138 6.04 -5.00 15.86
N ASP A 139 6.45 -5.73 16.90
CA ASP A 139 6.43 -5.28 18.31
C ASP A 139 7.27 -4.01 18.53
N VAL A 140 8.28 -3.78 17.69
CA VAL A 140 9.11 -2.56 17.72
C VAL A 140 8.28 -1.29 17.50
N TYR A 141 7.10 -1.43 16.87
CA TYR A 141 6.18 -0.34 16.61
C TYR A 141 5.09 -0.19 17.69
N LYS A 142 5.24 -0.82 18.86
CA LYS A 142 4.40 -0.61 20.06
C LYS A 142 4.54 0.81 20.62
N THR A 143 4.09 1.79 19.86
CA THR A 143 4.22 3.21 20.15
C THR A 143 2.99 3.98 19.68
N TYR A 144 1.81 3.35 19.76
CA TYR A 144 0.56 3.97 19.29
C TYR A 144 0.27 5.30 20.03
N ASP A 145 0.69 5.44 21.29
CA ASP A 145 0.56 6.69 22.07
C ASP A 145 1.35 7.86 21.49
N ASN A 146 2.22 7.61 20.49
CA ASN A 146 2.89 8.65 19.74
C ASN A 146 2.05 9.06 18.53
N HIS A 147 1.05 9.92 18.75
CA HIS A 147 0.20 10.51 17.70
C HIS A 147 1.03 11.08 16.52
N HIS A 148 2.18 11.68 16.79
CA HIS A 148 3.08 12.18 15.74
C HIS A 148 3.65 11.05 14.87
N LEU A 149 4.01 9.90 15.46
CA LEU A 149 4.44 8.74 14.69
C LEU A 149 3.29 8.20 13.84
N VAL A 150 2.09 8.03 14.40
CA VAL A 150 0.91 7.55 13.66
C VAL A 150 0.64 8.45 12.45
N SER A 151 0.58 9.77 12.65
CA SER A 151 0.41 10.74 11.57
C SER A 151 1.49 10.63 10.49
N LYS A 152 2.76 10.42 10.89
CA LYS A 152 3.87 10.25 9.95
C LYS A 152 3.75 8.96 9.13
N LEU A 153 3.36 7.85 9.76
CA LEU A 153 3.17 6.56 9.08
C LEU A 153 2.02 6.65 8.08
N LEU A 154 0.90 7.28 8.46
CA LEU A 154 -0.24 7.52 7.58
C LEU A 154 0.10 8.46 6.43
N ALA A 155 0.87 9.52 6.67
CA ALA A 155 1.35 10.41 5.61
C ALA A 155 2.23 9.67 4.58
N GLU A 156 3.03 8.69 5.02
CA GLU A 156 3.79 7.85 4.10
C GLU A 156 2.90 6.93 3.26
N VAL A 157 1.88 6.31 3.88
CA VAL A 157 0.88 5.50 3.17
C VAL A 157 0.14 6.34 2.13
N ILE A 158 -0.35 7.52 2.49
CA ILE A 158 -1.03 8.43 1.55
C ILE A 158 -0.09 8.81 0.40
N HIS A 159 1.11 9.31 0.72
CA HIS A 159 2.01 9.84 -0.30
C HIS A 159 2.51 8.75 -1.26
N TYR A 160 2.94 7.61 -0.71
CA TYR A 160 3.57 6.57 -1.52
C TYR A 160 2.59 5.51 -1.98
N TYR A 161 1.90 4.84 -1.05
CA TYR A 161 1.07 3.70 -1.43
C TYR A 161 -0.11 4.17 -2.29
N LEU A 162 -0.88 5.15 -1.80
CA LEU A 162 -2.05 5.65 -2.55
C LEU A 162 -1.63 6.49 -3.76
N ASN A 163 -0.85 7.56 -3.55
CA ASN A 163 -0.67 8.59 -4.57
C ASN A 163 0.51 8.38 -5.55
N ASP A 164 1.41 7.43 -5.28
CA ASP A 164 2.53 7.13 -6.18
C ASP A 164 2.37 5.72 -6.74
N TYR A 165 2.20 4.72 -5.88
CA TYR A 165 2.15 3.31 -6.29
C TYR A 165 0.82 2.97 -6.99
N LEU A 166 -0.33 3.18 -6.34
CA LEU A 166 -1.64 2.83 -6.93
C LEU A 166 -1.98 3.68 -8.16
N ILE A 167 -1.68 4.99 -8.14
CA ILE A 167 -1.88 5.87 -9.30
C ILE A 167 -0.98 5.48 -10.49
N ASN A 168 0.27 5.05 -10.26
CA ASN A 168 1.11 4.65 -11.39
C ASN A 168 0.66 3.30 -11.97
N GLN A 169 0.17 2.37 -11.13
CA GLN A 169 -0.42 1.11 -11.57
C GLN A 169 -1.70 1.34 -12.41
N SER A 170 -2.47 2.40 -12.16
CA SER A 170 -3.65 2.72 -12.96
C SER A 170 -3.33 3.13 -14.41
N ASN A 171 -2.13 3.66 -14.67
CA ASN A 171 -1.78 4.23 -15.97
C ASN A 171 -1.15 3.21 -16.94
N ASP A 172 -0.79 2.02 -16.47
CA ASP A 172 0.02 1.05 -17.24
C ASP A 172 -0.80 -0.06 -17.93
N THR A 173 -2.11 -0.21 -17.64
CA THR A 173 -2.92 -1.32 -18.16
C THR A 173 -3.85 -0.86 -19.28
N GLY A 174 -3.54 -1.25 -20.53
CA GLY A 174 -4.39 -1.04 -21.72
C GLY A 174 -5.67 -1.88 -21.80
N ASN A 175 -6.12 -2.49 -20.70
CA ASN A 175 -7.37 -3.27 -20.62
C ASN A 175 -8.36 -2.57 -19.68
N SER A 176 -9.54 -2.25 -20.23
CA SER A 176 -10.51 -1.27 -19.71
C SER A 176 -11.44 -1.76 -18.58
N GLU A 177 -11.36 -3.01 -18.13
CA GLU A 177 -12.41 -3.57 -17.23
C GLU A 177 -12.15 -3.43 -15.73
N HIS A 178 -10.93 -3.10 -15.28
CA HIS A 178 -10.60 -3.03 -13.84
C HIS A 178 -9.65 -1.86 -13.48
N GLN A 179 -9.69 -0.77 -14.25
CA GLN A 179 -8.78 0.35 -14.06
C GLN A 179 -9.12 1.12 -12.79
N ILE A 180 -8.13 1.25 -11.90
CA ILE A 180 -8.23 2.02 -10.66
C ILE A 180 -8.44 3.47 -11.03
N THR A 181 -9.56 4.07 -10.63
CA THR A 181 -9.80 5.48 -10.94
C THR A 181 -9.10 6.37 -9.93
N ARG A 182 -8.66 7.55 -10.38
CA ARG A 182 -8.10 8.57 -9.48
C ARG A 182 -9.09 9.00 -8.41
N GLU A 183 -10.38 9.06 -8.74
CA GLU A 183 -11.47 9.40 -7.82
C GLU A 183 -11.61 8.37 -6.68
N GLN A 184 -11.46 7.08 -6.99
CA GLN A 184 -11.44 6.02 -5.97
C GLN A 184 -10.28 6.24 -4.99
N ILE A 185 -9.09 6.56 -5.50
CA ILE A 185 -7.91 6.83 -4.67
C ILE A 185 -8.09 8.08 -3.81
N GLU A 186 -8.62 9.17 -4.38
CA GLU A 186 -8.91 10.42 -3.66
C GLU A 186 -9.93 10.21 -2.53
N THR A 187 -10.92 9.34 -2.75
CA THR A 187 -11.89 8.95 -1.71
C THR A 187 -11.19 8.23 -0.56
N ILE A 188 -10.33 7.24 -0.84
CA ILE A 188 -9.56 6.53 0.19
C ILE A 188 -8.61 7.50 0.92
N GLU A 189 -7.92 8.38 0.19
CA GLU A 189 -7.06 9.41 0.77
C GLU A 189 -7.82 10.29 1.78
N ALA A 190 -9.07 10.66 1.50
CA ALA A 190 -9.89 11.45 2.40
C ALA A 190 -10.13 10.75 3.75
N TYR A 191 -10.40 9.44 3.75
CA TYR A 191 -10.52 8.66 5.00
C TYR A 191 -9.22 8.67 5.80
N PHE A 192 -8.08 8.51 5.14
CA PHE A 192 -6.78 8.52 5.82
C PHE A 192 -6.40 9.91 6.36
N LYS A 193 -6.83 10.99 5.70
CA LYS A 193 -6.69 12.37 6.22
C LYS A 193 -7.56 12.59 7.46
N GLU A 194 -8.82 12.19 7.40
CA GLU A 194 -9.72 12.25 8.54
C GLU A 194 -9.21 11.43 9.73
N ALA A 195 -8.60 10.26 9.47
CA ALA A 195 -7.93 9.45 10.50
C ALA A 195 -6.83 10.25 11.24
N ILE A 196 -6.04 11.05 10.51
CA ILE A 196 -5.01 11.93 11.09
C ILE A 196 -5.64 13.09 11.86
N GLU A 197 -6.66 13.75 11.30
CA GLU A 197 -7.28 14.91 11.94
C GLU A 197 -8.02 14.55 13.23
N LYS A 198 -8.74 13.43 13.21
CA LYS A 198 -9.54 12.94 14.34
C LYS A 198 -8.75 12.06 15.29
N GLN A 199 -7.53 11.66 14.93
CA GLN A 199 -6.72 10.70 15.66
C GLN A 199 -7.44 9.36 15.91
N ASP A 200 -8.25 8.93 14.94
CA ASP A 200 -9.04 7.69 14.98
C ASP A 200 -8.70 6.82 13.77
N TYR A 201 -7.56 6.14 13.83
CA TYR A 201 -7.13 5.31 12.71
C TYR A 201 -8.05 4.11 12.47
N LEU A 202 -8.45 3.40 13.53
CA LEU A 202 -9.24 2.17 13.43
C LEU A 202 -10.53 2.42 12.65
N THR A 203 -11.33 3.41 13.06
CA THR A 203 -12.64 3.66 12.43
C THR A 203 -12.49 4.02 10.96
N TYR A 204 -11.60 4.96 10.63
CA TYR A 204 -11.47 5.44 9.26
C TYR A 204 -10.74 4.45 8.34
N PHE A 205 -9.81 3.65 8.86
CA PHE A 205 -9.23 2.54 8.11
C PHE A 205 -10.30 1.50 7.76
N ILE A 206 -11.11 1.06 8.73
CA ILE A 206 -12.19 0.10 8.46
C ILE A 206 -13.19 0.66 7.45
N LYS A 207 -13.60 1.92 7.60
CA LYS A 207 -14.46 2.55 6.59
C LYS A 207 -13.83 2.56 5.21
N ALA A 208 -12.57 2.96 5.07
CA ALA A 208 -11.86 2.92 3.79
C ALA A 208 -11.77 1.50 3.20
N TYR A 209 -11.51 0.52 4.07
CA TYR A 209 -11.41 -0.90 3.74
C TYR A 209 -12.73 -1.47 3.23
N THR A 210 -13.87 -1.05 3.77
CA THR A 210 -15.20 -1.59 3.44
C THR A 210 -15.99 -0.73 2.45
N LEU A 211 -15.59 0.53 2.21
CA LEU A 211 -16.34 1.50 1.39
C LEU A 211 -16.44 1.07 -0.08
N THR A 212 -15.31 0.63 -0.65
CA THR A 212 -15.20 0.27 -2.06
C THR A 212 -14.60 -1.12 -2.21
N ASN A 213 -15.11 -1.90 -3.17
CA ASN A 213 -14.57 -3.24 -3.45
C ASN A 213 -13.11 -3.17 -3.96
N PHE A 214 -12.66 -2.03 -4.48
CA PHE A 214 -11.31 -1.89 -5.04
C PHE A 214 -10.21 -1.91 -3.97
N PHE A 215 -10.31 -1.07 -2.92
CA PHE A 215 -9.22 -0.92 -1.96
C PHE A 215 -8.97 -2.19 -1.16
N TYR A 216 -10.05 -2.85 -0.69
CA TYR A 216 -10.02 -4.19 -0.11
C TYR A 216 -9.24 -5.18 -0.99
N LYS A 217 -9.63 -5.31 -2.26
CA LYS A 217 -9.07 -6.29 -3.21
C LYS A 217 -7.57 -6.05 -3.41
N VAL A 218 -7.19 -4.79 -3.66
CA VAL A 218 -5.79 -4.46 -3.95
C VAL A 218 -4.90 -4.53 -2.72
N LEU A 219 -5.39 -4.06 -1.57
CA LEU A 219 -4.64 -4.21 -0.32
C LEU A 219 -4.40 -5.68 0.00
N ASN A 220 -5.43 -6.53 -0.08
CA ASN A 220 -5.28 -7.97 0.19
C ASN A 220 -4.36 -8.67 -0.82
N LYS A 221 -4.43 -8.32 -2.12
CA LYS A 221 -3.50 -8.82 -3.14
C LYS A 221 -2.05 -8.45 -2.80
N HIS A 222 -1.78 -7.18 -2.51
CA HIS A 222 -0.43 -6.73 -2.17
C HIS A 222 0.08 -7.35 -0.87
N LEU A 223 -0.78 -7.54 0.12
CA LEU A 223 -0.44 -8.28 1.34
C LEU A 223 -0.05 -9.72 1.00
N ALA A 224 -0.89 -10.45 0.27
CA ALA A 224 -0.60 -11.82 -0.12
C ALA A 224 0.75 -11.96 -0.85
N LEU A 225 1.04 -11.06 -1.78
CA LEU A 225 2.26 -11.09 -2.59
C LEU A 225 3.52 -10.69 -1.81
N TYR A 226 3.46 -9.60 -1.05
CA TYR A 226 4.68 -8.91 -0.60
C TYR A 226 4.95 -9.01 0.89
N ILE A 227 3.97 -9.38 1.72
CA ILE A 227 4.12 -9.27 3.17
C ILE A 227 5.20 -10.21 3.73
N LEU A 228 5.42 -11.36 3.08
CA LEU A 228 6.48 -12.29 3.47
C LEU A 228 7.88 -11.78 3.09
N GLU A 229 8.01 -10.86 2.13
CA GLU A 229 9.31 -10.26 1.78
C GLU A 229 9.91 -9.47 2.94
N TYR A 230 9.08 -9.02 3.89
CA TYR A 230 9.56 -8.38 5.11
C TYR A 230 10.47 -9.30 5.95
N PHE A 231 10.22 -10.62 5.91
CA PHE A 231 10.95 -11.61 6.69
C PHE A 231 12.15 -12.20 5.95
N ASP A 232 12.24 -11.96 4.64
CA ASP A 232 13.31 -12.50 3.82
C ASP A 232 14.59 -11.67 3.99
N LYS A 233 15.38 -12.05 5.01
CA LYS A 233 16.71 -11.48 5.28
C LYS A 233 17.71 -11.68 4.13
N THR A 234 17.39 -12.55 3.16
CA THR A 234 18.27 -12.88 2.03
C THR A 234 18.00 -12.03 0.79
N LYS A 235 16.79 -11.46 0.66
CA LYS A 235 16.46 -10.48 -0.40
C LYS A 235 17.08 -9.12 -0.08
N THR A 236 18.33 -8.94 -0.50
CA THR A 236 18.95 -7.62 -0.60
C THR A 236 18.21 -6.78 -1.64
N PHE A 237 17.31 -5.90 -1.19
CA PHE A 237 16.58 -4.93 -2.03
C PHE A 237 15.53 -5.54 -2.97
N SER A 238 14.37 -5.92 -2.42
CA SER A 238 13.14 -5.89 -3.23
C SER A 238 12.89 -4.45 -3.69
N SER A 239 12.61 -4.24 -4.99
CA SER A 239 12.11 -2.97 -5.53
C SER A 239 10.88 -2.46 -4.75
N ASN A 240 10.22 -3.36 -4.03
CA ASN A 240 8.99 -3.12 -3.30
C ASN A 240 9.22 -2.83 -1.81
N TYR A 241 10.45 -2.60 -1.33
CA TYR A 241 10.71 -2.34 0.11
C TYR A 241 9.81 -1.25 0.71
N ARG A 242 9.62 -0.15 -0.02
CA ARG A 242 8.76 0.96 0.43
C ARG A 242 7.27 0.58 0.46
N LEU A 243 6.85 -0.28 -0.47
CA LEU A 243 5.50 -0.84 -0.50
C LEU A 243 5.29 -1.76 0.70
N VAL A 244 6.22 -2.69 0.93
CA VAL A 244 6.20 -3.60 2.08
C VAL A 244 6.11 -2.83 3.40
N ASN A 245 6.88 -1.76 3.57
CA ASN A 245 6.77 -0.92 4.78
C ASN A 245 5.39 -0.27 4.92
N CYS A 246 4.80 0.24 3.84
CA CYS A 246 3.45 0.80 3.90
C CYS A 246 2.42 -0.25 4.32
N LEU A 247 2.53 -1.47 3.78
CA LEU A 247 1.67 -2.60 4.16
C LEU A 247 1.84 -2.97 5.64
N ILE A 248 3.08 -2.99 6.13
CA ILE A 248 3.39 -3.24 7.55
C ILE A 248 2.83 -2.12 8.44
N HIS A 249 2.93 -0.85 8.02
CA HIS A 249 2.34 0.27 8.76
C HIS A 249 0.82 0.08 8.93
N LEU A 250 0.11 -0.29 7.86
CA LEU A 250 -1.33 -0.53 7.90
C LEU A 250 -1.71 -1.63 8.90
N ILE A 251 -1.00 -2.76 8.86
CA ILE A 251 -1.28 -3.89 9.77
C ILE A 251 -0.96 -3.52 11.22
N THR A 252 0.19 -2.89 11.44
CA THR A 252 0.72 -2.60 12.77
C THR A 252 -0.11 -1.55 13.50
N LEU A 253 -0.55 -0.50 12.79
CA LEU A 253 -1.42 0.53 13.36
C LEU A 253 -2.77 -0.04 13.79
N LEU A 254 -3.26 -1.08 13.11
CA LEU A 254 -4.49 -1.76 13.48
C LEU A 254 -4.28 -2.66 14.71
N ILE A 255 -3.25 -3.51 14.69
CA ILE A 255 -2.96 -4.48 15.75
C ILE A 255 -2.73 -3.81 17.12
N TYR A 256 -2.06 -2.66 17.14
CA TYR A 256 -1.73 -1.95 18.38
C TYR A 256 -2.69 -0.79 18.70
N HIS A 257 -3.86 -0.74 18.06
CA HIS A 257 -4.82 0.32 18.30
C HIS A 257 -5.42 0.24 19.73
N PRO A 258 -5.46 1.34 20.52
CA PRO A 258 -5.94 1.33 21.91
C PRO A 258 -7.40 0.93 22.08
N ASN A 259 -8.24 1.23 21.09
CA ASN A 259 -9.66 0.84 21.10
C ASN A 259 -9.91 -0.56 20.54
N LEU A 260 -8.89 -1.24 19.99
CA LEU A 260 -9.04 -2.60 19.44
C LEU A 260 -9.68 -3.58 20.44
N PRO A 261 -9.37 -3.56 21.76
CA PRO A 261 -9.98 -4.44 22.75
C PRO A 261 -11.52 -4.42 22.76
N GLN A 262 -12.15 -3.29 22.42
CA GLN A 262 -13.61 -3.16 22.39
C GLN A 262 -14.24 -3.88 21.18
N HIS A 263 -13.44 -4.19 20.17
CA HIS A 263 -13.86 -4.80 18.93
C HIS A 263 -13.37 -6.24 18.79
N ARG A 264 -12.73 -6.84 19.81
CA ARG A 264 -12.21 -8.21 19.73
C ARG A 264 -13.32 -9.23 19.57
N TYR A 265 -13.03 -10.32 18.86
CA TYR A 265 -13.98 -11.38 18.61
C TYR A 265 -13.40 -12.75 18.97
N GLN A 266 -14.20 -13.58 19.65
CA GLN A 266 -13.97 -15.00 19.90
C GLN A 266 -15.26 -15.75 19.55
N GLY A 267 -15.11 -16.93 18.95
CA GLY A 267 -16.24 -17.76 18.50
C GLY A 267 -16.13 -18.18 17.05
N LEU A 268 -17.27 -18.60 16.49
CA LEU A 268 -17.38 -19.12 15.13
C LEU A 268 -17.73 -18.01 14.14
N CYS A 269 -16.92 -17.89 13.08
CA CYS A 269 -17.25 -17.08 11.92
C CYS A 269 -17.11 -17.88 10.62
N TYR A 270 -17.73 -17.39 9.54
CA TYR A 270 -17.96 -18.13 8.31
C TYR A 270 -17.50 -17.32 7.10
N ARG A 271 -16.91 -17.97 6.11
CA ARG A 271 -16.53 -17.37 4.83
C ARG A 271 -17.03 -18.23 3.69
N GLY A 272 -17.92 -17.69 2.87
CA GLY A 272 -18.30 -18.31 1.61
C GLY A 272 -17.41 -17.85 0.48
N MET A 273 -17.07 -18.77 -0.41
CA MET A 273 -16.27 -18.52 -1.59
C MET A 273 -16.52 -19.57 -2.68
N ARG A 274 -16.21 -19.20 -3.93
CA ARG A 274 -16.07 -20.18 -5.01
C ARG A 274 -14.61 -20.62 -5.10
N ILE A 275 -14.38 -21.93 -5.13
CA ILE A 275 -13.04 -22.51 -5.23
C ILE A 275 -12.94 -23.46 -6.41
N THR A 276 -11.78 -23.53 -7.05
CA THR A 276 -11.51 -24.54 -8.07
C THR A 276 -11.12 -25.88 -7.43
N GLN A 277 -11.08 -26.94 -8.22
CA GLN A 277 -10.50 -28.22 -7.77
C GLN A 277 -9.06 -28.04 -7.28
N ASN A 278 -8.25 -27.24 -7.99
CA ASN A 278 -6.85 -27.01 -7.64
C ASN A 278 -6.72 -26.33 -6.27
N ASP A 279 -7.60 -25.38 -5.96
CA ASP A 279 -7.65 -24.72 -4.65
C ASP A 279 -8.06 -25.71 -3.56
N LEU A 280 -9.06 -26.55 -3.82
CA LEU A 280 -9.53 -27.57 -2.88
C LEU A 280 -8.42 -28.58 -2.54
N ASP A 281 -7.64 -29.00 -3.54
CA ASP A 281 -6.56 -29.97 -3.38
C ASP A 281 -5.42 -29.44 -2.48
N GLN A 282 -5.36 -28.13 -2.25
CA GLN A 282 -4.44 -27.52 -1.30
C GLN A 282 -4.87 -27.73 0.16
N TYR A 283 -6.15 -27.95 0.44
CA TYR A 283 -6.62 -28.20 1.80
C TYR A 283 -6.42 -29.67 2.16
N GLN A 284 -5.57 -29.94 3.16
CA GLN A 284 -5.37 -31.30 3.69
C GLN A 284 -5.71 -31.37 5.16
N LEU A 285 -6.30 -32.50 5.56
CA LEU A 285 -6.67 -32.78 6.94
C LEU A 285 -5.44 -32.65 7.87
N ASN A 286 -5.62 -31.97 9.00
CA ASN A 286 -4.59 -31.68 10.01
C ASN A 286 -3.47 -30.73 9.57
N GLN A 287 -3.51 -30.16 8.36
CA GLN A 287 -2.51 -29.21 7.90
C GLN A 287 -2.73 -27.82 8.50
N HIS A 288 -1.64 -27.08 8.69
CA HIS A 288 -1.66 -25.68 9.11
C HIS A 288 -1.67 -24.73 7.91
N ILE A 289 -2.46 -23.66 8.03
CA ILE A 289 -2.64 -22.61 7.04
C ILE A 289 -2.38 -21.27 7.71
N LEU A 290 -1.51 -20.46 7.11
CA LEU A 290 -1.21 -19.09 7.56
C LEU A 290 -1.86 -18.11 6.60
N ASN A 291 -2.78 -17.25 7.07
CA ASN A 291 -3.29 -16.17 6.21
C ASN A 291 -2.27 -15.02 6.12
N ARG A 292 -2.08 -14.49 4.91
CA ARG A 292 -1.16 -13.39 4.61
C ARG A 292 -1.86 -12.03 4.50
N SER A 293 -3.15 -12.04 4.17
CA SER A 293 -4.00 -10.86 4.07
C SER A 293 -5.09 -10.86 5.15
N PHE A 294 -5.86 -9.78 5.21
CA PHE A 294 -7.07 -9.73 6.02
C PHE A 294 -8.11 -10.67 5.42
N LEU A 295 -8.71 -11.53 6.25
CA LEU A 295 -9.80 -12.39 5.78
C LEU A 295 -11.15 -11.83 6.25
N SER A 296 -11.97 -11.43 5.29
CA SER A 296 -13.36 -11.07 5.54
C SER A 296 -14.18 -12.34 5.81
N THR A 297 -14.84 -12.38 6.96
CA THR A 297 -15.75 -13.45 7.39
C THR A 297 -17.02 -12.83 7.95
N SER A 298 -18.10 -13.58 8.07
CA SER A 298 -19.33 -13.14 8.73
C SER A 298 -19.57 -13.95 10.00
N ILE A 299 -20.12 -13.32 11.03
CA ILE A 299 -20.67 -14.05 12.18
C ILE A 299 -21.92 -14.85 11.79
N ASP A 300 -22.57 -14.49 10.68
CA ASP A 300 -23.79 -15.11 10.19
C ASP A 300 -23.49 -16.08 9.04
N ARG A 301 -23.82 -17.35 9.28
CA ARG A 301 -23.63 -18.41 8.30
C ARG A 301 -24.39 -18.15 7.00
N GLN A 302 -25.63 -17.66 7.07
CA GLN A 302 -26.45 -17.44 5.86
C GLN A 302 -25.85 -16.35 4.99
N VAL A 303 -25.29 -15.31 5.61
CA VAL A 303 -24.56 -14.25 4.91
C VAL A 303 -23.35 -14.84 4.19
N ALA A 304 -22.56 -15.68 4.86
CA ALA A 304 -21.45 -16.38 4.22
C ALA A 304 -21.90 -17.31 3.08
N GLU A 305 -22.98 -18.06 3.24
CA GLU A 305 -23.52 -18.94 2.19
C GLU A 305 -23.92 -18.15 0.93
N MET A 306 -24.53 -16.97 1.08
CA MET A 306 -24.80 -16.06 -0.05
C MET A 306 -23.52 -15.68 -0.80
N PHE A 307 -22.40 -15.47 -0.09
CA PHE A 307 -21.10 -15.17 -0.71
C PHE A 307 -20.46 -16.37 -1.41
N ALA A 308 -20.76 -17.60 -1.01
CA ALA A 308 -20.35 -18.79 -1.74
C ALA A 308 -21.12 -18.93 -3.07
N GLY A 309 -22.34 -18.40 -3.10
CA GLY A 309 -23.29 -18.52 -4.20
C GLY A 309 -23.89 -19.93 -4.31
N GLU A 310 -24.96 -20.06 -5.09
CA GLU A 310 -25.51 -21.38 -5.43
C GLU A 310 -24.56 -22.09 -6.40
N GLY A 311 -24.31 -23.39 -6.16
CA GLY A 311 -23.52 -24.24 -7.04
C GLY A 311 -24.28 -24.56 -8.32
N GLU A 312 -24.17 -23.71 -9.35
CA GLU A 312 -24.77 -23.99 -10.66
C GLU A 312 -23.91 -24.97 -11.46
N GLN A 313 -24.25 -26.26 -11.46
CA GLN A 313 -23.76 -27.19 -12.49
C GLN A 313 -24.54 -27.11 -13.82
N SER A 314 -25.63 -26.33 -13.88
CA SER A 314 -26.67 -26.53 -14.90
C SER A 314 -26.63 -25.61 -16.12
N GLN A 315 -25.90 -24.48 -16.12
CA GLN A 315 -25.95 -23.52 -17.25
C GLN A 315 -24.60 -23.10 -17.85
N MET A 316 -23.46 -23.58 -17.34
CA MET A 316 -22.15 -23.32 -17.97
C MET A 316 -21.70 -24.41 -18.95
N ARG A 317 -22.59 -25.33 -19.38
CA ARG A 317 -22.23 -26.36 -20.38
C ARG A 317 -22.44 -25.94 -21.83
N HIS A 318 -23.03 -24.78 -22.11
CA HIS A 318 -23.46 -24.47 -23.49
C HIS A 318 -23.02 -23.14 -24.10
N THR A 319 -22.24 -22.28 -23.43
CA THR A 319 -21.96 -20.93 -24.00
C THR A 319 -20.53 -20.41 -23.96
N LEU A 320 -19.56 -21.04 -23.28
CA LEU A 320 -18.15 -20.66 -23.43
C LEU A 320 -17.25 -21.92 -23.45
N GLY A 321 -16.46 -22.08 -24.51
CA GLY A 321 -15.74 -23.32 -24.85
C GLY A 321 -14.65 -23.74 -23.85
N ASP A 322 -14.44 -25.06 -23.76
CA ASP A 322 -13.29 -25.90 -23.33
C ASP A 322 -12.23 -25.44 -22.30
N HIS A 323 -12.32 -24.25 -21.68
CA HIS A 323 -11.28 -23.69 -20.81
C HIS A 323 -11.76 -23.14 -19.46
N CYS A 324 -13.01 -23.40 -19.05
CA CYS A 324 -13.47 -22.98 -17.72
C CYS A 324 -13.27 -24.10 -16.68
N ALA A 325 -12.41 -23.87 -15.69
CA ALA A 325 -12.19 -24.80 -14.58
C ALA A 325 -13.48 -24.97 -13.76
N LEU A 326 -13.79 -26.20 -13.38
CA LEU A 326 -14.94 -26.49 -12.51
C LEU A 326 -14.78 -25.75 -11.17
N GLN A 327 -15.78 -24.96 -10.78
CA GLN A 327 -15.84 -24.23 -9.52
C GLN A 327 -16.87 -24.85 -8.57
N TYR A 328 -16.55 -24.86 -7.28
CA TYR A 328 -17.40 -25.37 -6.20
C TYR A 328 -17.78 -24.24 -5.24
N SER A 329 -19.02 -24.27 -4.75
CA SER A 329 -19.45 -23.43 -3.64
C SER A 329 -18.87 -23.99 -2.33
N CYS A 330 -18.03 -23.21 -1.65
CA CYS A 330 -17.31 -23.61 -0.45
C CYS A 330 -17.64 -22.69 0.73
N LEU A 331 -17.94 -23.30 1.87
CA LEU A 331 -18.12 -22.63 3.15
C LEU A 331 -16.98 -22.99 4.11
N CYS A 332 -16.14 -22.02 4.44
CA CYS A 332 -15.12 -22.16 5.47
C CYS A 332 -15.67 -21.69 6.83
N GLN A 333 -15.59 -22.55 7.84
CA GLN A 333 -15.94 -22.25 9.22
C GLN A 333 -14.66 -22.08 10.04
N TYR A 334 -14.46 -20.91 10.64
CA TYR A 334 -13.30 -20.59 11.45
C TYR A 334 -13.70 -20.52 12.93
N LEU A 335 -13.04 -21.31 13.77
CA LEU A 335 -13.14 -21.21 15.23
C LEU A 335 -12.01 -20.31 15.75
N ILE A 336 -12.38 -19.08 16.15
CA ILE A 336 -11.48 -18.10 16.76
C ILE A 336 -11.45 -18.33 18.27
N LYS A 337 -10.26 -18.57 18.80
CA LYS A 337 -10.01 -18.83 20.22
C LYS A 337 -9.36 -17.65 20.92
N GLN A 338 -8.48 -16.91 20.24
CA GLN A 338 -7.74 -15.80 20.84
C GLN A 338 -8.35 -14.45 20.47
N ASN A 339 -8.29 -13.56 21.46
CA ASN A 339 -8.81 -12.20 21.39
C ASN A 339 -8.03 -11.28 20.43
N SER A 340 -6.83 -11.68 20.00
CA SER A 340 -5.91 -10.89 19.15
C SER A 340 -5.96 -11.24 17.66
N THR A 341 -6.85 -12.17 17.29
CA THR A 341 -6.86 -12.83 15.97
C THR A 341 -7.93 -12.26 15.05
N ALA A 342 -9.09 -11.90 15.60
CA ALA A 342 -10.20 -11.36 14.82
C ALA A 342 -10.84 -10.16 15.52
N ILE A 343 -11.39 -9.27 14.70
CA ILE A 343 -12.14 -8.09 15.15
C ILE A 343 -13.55 -8.08 14.56
N ASN A 344 -14.54 -7.79 15.40
CA ASN A 344 -15.89 -7.50 14.98
C ASN A 344 -15.98 -6.05 14.50
N ILE A 345 -16.17 -5.91 13.18
CA ILE A 345 -16.24 -4.62 12.51
C ILE A 345 -17.65 -4.28 12.03
N GLN A 346 -18.67 -5.04 12.45
CA GLN A 346 -20.07 -4.81 12.06
C GLN A 346 -20.53 -3.36 12.26
N ASN A 347 -20.11 -2.72 13.36
CA ASN A 347 -20.51 -1.35 13.71
C ASN A 347 -19.57 -0.26 13.13
N LEU A 348 -18.44 -0.66 12.54
CA LEU A 348 -17.45 0.24 11.95
C LEU A 348 -17.52 0.23 10.41
N SER A 349 -17.92 -0.90 9.84
CA SER A 349 -18.06 -1.15 8.42
C SER A 349 -19.13 -0.26 7.81
N THR A 350 -18.90 0.17 6.57
CA THR A 350 -19.90 0.81 5.70
C THR A 350 -20.97 -0.19 5.23
N ARG A 351 -20.75 -1.49 5.44
CA ARG A 351 -21.63 -2.61 5.05
C ARG A 351 -22.02 -3.42 6.28
N SER A 352 -22.79 -2.80 7.17
CA SER A 352 -23.16 -3.40 8.47
C SER A 352 -24.07 -4.63 8.35
N ASP A 353 -24.71 -4.82 7.19
CA ASP A 353 -25.53 -5.98 6.86
C ASP A 353 -24.74 -7.28 6.75
N GLU A 354 -23.45 -7.19 6.46
CA GLU A 354 -22.57 -8.36 6.29
C GLU A 354 -22.14 -8.98 7.62
N LYS A 355 -22.41 -8.28 8.74
CA LYS A 355 -22.03 -8.70 10.10
C LYS A 355 -20.59 -9.20 10.18
N GLU A 356 -19.71 -8.38 9.59
CA GLU A 356 -18.36 -8.76 9.24
C GLU A 356 -17.46 -8.90 10.48
N ILE A 357 -16.76 -10.03 10.52
CA ILE A 357 -15.64 -10.34 11.39
C ILE A 357 -14.38 -10.37 10.52
N LEU A 358 -13.43 -9.50 10.81
CA LEU A 358 -12.18 -9.40 10.07
C LEU A 358 -11.08 -10.17 10.80
N ILE A 359 -10.56 -11.23 10.18
CA ILE A 359 -9.41 -11.97 10.69
C ILE A 359 -8.14 -11.24 10.26
N ILE A 360 -7.26 -10.97 11.21
CA ILE A 360 -6.02 -10.21 11.01
C ILE A 360 -4.98 -11.07 10.28
N PRO A 361 -4.13 -10.50 9.40
CA PRO A 361 -2.99 -11.17 8.80
C PRO A 361 -2.10 -11.92 9.81
N PHE A 362 -1.45 -12.98 9.33
CA PHE A 362 -0.56 -13.87 10.09
C PHE A 362 -1.24 -14.65 11.21
N SER A 363 -2.52 -14.94 11.07
CA SER A 363 -3.22 -15.91 11.91
C SER A 363 -3.00 -17.33 11.35
N VAL A 364 -2.92 -18.31 12.24
CA VAL A 364 -2.65 -19.72 11.86
C VAL A 364 -3.84 -20.56 12.22
N PHE A 365 -4.31 -21.35 11.26
CA PHE A 365 -5.45 -22.25 11.41
C PHE A 365 -5.06 -23.67 11.04
N LYS A 366 -5.63 -24.64 11.74
CA LYS A 366 -5.52 -26.05 11.43
C LYS A 366 -6.79 -26.53 10.73
N VAL A 367 -6.65 -27.25 9.63
CA VAL A 367 -7.78 -27.87 8.94
C VAL A 367 -8.25 -29.09 9.75
N MET A 368 -9.48 -29.01 10.25
CA MET A 368 -10.06 -30.01 11.13
C MET A 368 -10.91 -31.02 10.37
N THR A 369 -11.74 -30.56 9.43
CA THR A 369 -12.57 -31.43 8.58
C THR A 369 -12.74 -30.83 7.20
N ILE A 370 -12.96 -31.70 6.21
CA ILE A 370 -13.32 -31.33 4.83
C ILE A 370 -14.50 -32.22 4.44
N LYS A 371 -15.70 -31.64 4.34
CA LYS A 371 -16.92 -32.34 3.92
C LYS A 371 -17.21 -32.02 2.46
N ARG A 372 -17.52 -33.05 1.68
CA ARG A 372 -17.80 -32.97 0.23
C ARG A 372 -19.26 -33.31 -0.02
N ASN A 373 -20.15 -32.38 0.32
CA ASN A 373 -21.60 -32.56 0.26
C ASN A 373 -22.08 -32.87 -1.17
N TYR A 374 -21.39 -32.36 -2.19
CA TYR A 374 -21.74 -32.63 -3.59
C TYR A 374 -21.68 -34.12 -3.97
N LEU A 375 -20.97 -34.96 -3.20
CA LEU A 375 -20.96 -36.41 -3.41
C LEU A 375 -22.24 -37.07 -2.87
N ASP A 376 -22.83 -36.49 -1.83
CA ASP A 376 -24.00 -37.02 -1.13
C ASP A 376 -25.31 -36.45 -1.68
N ASP A 377 -25.34 -35.15 -1.99
CA ASP A 377 -26.45 -34.43 -2.57
C ASP A 377 -25.95 -33.41 -3.63
N PRO A 378 -26.09 -33.72 -4.93
CA PRO A 378 -25.72 -32.82 -6.01
C PRO A 378 -26.52 -31.51 -6.06
N THR A 379 -27.62 -31.41 -5.31
CA THR A 379 -28.48 -30.22 -5.23
C THR A 379 -28.18 -29.32 -4.02
N ALA A 380 -27.21 -29.70 -3.19
CA ALA A 380 -26.80 -28.91 -2.05
C ALA A 380 -26.29 -27.53 -2.48
N SER A 381 -26.82 -26.47 -1.84
CA SER A 381 -26.41 -25.08 -2.09
C SER A 381 -24.91 -24.86 -1.84
N ILE A 382 -24.37 -25.53 -0.82
CA ILE A 382 -22.94 -25.57 -0.49
C ILE A 382 -22.37 -26.94 -0.84
N SER A 383 -21.44 -26.96 -1.80
CA SER A 383 -20.80 -28.18 -2.27
C SER A 383 -19.75 -28.70 -1.29
N ILE A 384 -19.01 -27.79 -0.63
CA ILE A 384 -17.87 -28.12 0.22
C ILE A 384 -17.95 -27.33 1.53
N GLU A 385 -17.73 -28.00 2.67
CA GLU A 385 -17.60 -27.35 3.98
C GLU A 385 -16.23 -27.67 4.57
N ILE A 386 -15.47 -26.65 4.96
CA ILE A 386 -14.13 -26.79 5.55
C ILE A 386 -14.17 -26.21 6.96
N GLU A 387 -13.87 -27.01 7.97
CA GLU A 387 -13.76 -26.54 9.36
C GLU A 387 -12.30 -26.27 9.71
N LEU A 388 -12.03 -25.07 10.20
CA LEU A 388 -10.71 -24.57 10.57
C LEU A 388 -10.70 -24.13 12.03
N GLU A 389 -9.67 -24.53 12.76
CA GLU A 389 -9.49 -24.19 14.16
C GLU A 389 -8.23 -23.34 14.36
N GLU A 390 -8.37 -22.21 15.06
CA GLU A 390 -7.21 -21.36 15.37
C GLU A 390 -6.17 -22.12 16.20
N CYS A 391 -4.91 -22.00 15.78
CA CYS A 391 -3.77 -22.47 16.54
C CYS A 391 -3.33 -21.40 17.55
N GLU A 392 -3.50 -21.68 18.83
CA GLU A 392 -3.21 -20.75 19.92
C GLU A 392 -1.70 -20.54 20.10
N ASP A 393 -1.29 -19.30 20.35
CA ASP A 393 0.03 -18.99 20.91
C ASP A 393 -0.09 -18.73 22.42
N PRO A 394 0.49 -19.60 23.28
CA PRO A 394 0.42 -19.43 24.74
C PRO A 394 1.13 -18.17 25.25
N ASN A 395 1.98 -17.52 24.44
CA ASN A 395 2.65 -16.27 24.82
C ASN A 395 1.80 -15.02 24.61
N ASP A 396 0.79 -15.06 23.72
CA ASP A 396 -0.08 -13.91 23.47
C ASP A 396 -0.91 -13.56 24.72
N ASN A 397 -1.37 -14.57 25.48
CA ASN A 397 -2.16 -14.35 26.70
C ASN A 397 -1.36 -13.80 27.89
N LYS A 398 -0.03 -13.97 27.92
CA LYS A 398 0.84 -13.52 29.03
C LYS A 398 1.31 -12.07 28.91
N LYS A 399 1.47 -11.56 27.69
CA LYS A 399 1.92 -10.17 27.46
C LYS A 399 0.80 -9.15 27.67
N GLU A 400 -0.47 -9.54 27.55
CA GLU A 400 -1.62 -8.63 27.66
C GLU A 400 -1.92 -8.18 29.09
N SER A 401 -1.55 -8.96 30.11
CA SER A 401 -1.71 -8.57 31.52
C SER A 401 -0.75 -7.46 31.98
N GLU A 402 0.31 -7.18 31.22
CA GLU A 402 1.31 -6.15 31.56
C GLU A 402 1.06 -4.80 30.87
N SER A 403 0.33 -4.77 29.74
CA SER A 403 0.11 -3.54 28.95
C SER A 403 -1.08 -2.68 29.41
N SER A 404 -1.86 -3.13 30.40
CA SER A 404 -3.05 -2.42 30.89
C SER A 404 -2.78 -1.30 31.91
N GLU A 405 -1.52 -1.05 32.31
CA GLU A 405 -1.18 -0.09 33.39
C GLU A 405 -0.52 1.23 32.95
N ILE A 406 -0.32 1.52 31.66
CA ILE A 406 0.36 2.77 31.27
C ILE A 406 -0.64 3.92 31.12
N SER A 407 -0.45 4.89 32.00
CA SER A 407 -1.28 6.07 32.29
C SER A 407 -1.47 7.03 31.11
N ARG A 408 -2.71 7.49 30.94
CA ARG A 408 -3.11 8.68 30.16
C ARG A 408 -2.34 9.92 30.63
N SER A 409 -1.44 10.44 29.82
CA SER A 409 -0.93 11.82 29.95
C SER A 409 -1.44 12.68 28.79
N THR A 410 -2.26 13.67 29.14
CA THR A 410 -2.70 14.79 28.29
C THR A 410 -1.53 15.70 27.89
N PHE A 411 -1.32 15.97 26.58
CA PHE A 411 -1.17 17.30 25.94
C PHE A 411 -0.58 17.23 24.52
N SER A 412 -1.25 17.80 23.50
CA SER A 412 -0.91 19.05 22.78
C SER A 412 -1.97 19.34 21.69
N SER A 413 -2.16 20.60 21.31
CA SER A 413 -3.28 21.08 20.49
C SER A 413 -3.20 20.68 19.01
N SER A 414 -4.33 20.21 18.47
CA SER A 414 -4.54 19.73 17.10
C SER A 414 -4.16 20.70 15.96
N SER A 415 -3.90 21.99 16.23
CA SER A 415 -3.57 22.99 15.20
C SER A 415 -2.12 22.94 14.70
N ASP A 416 -1.20 22.45 15.52
CA ASP A 416 0.23 22.43 15.17
C ASP A 416 0.58 21.18 14.34
N VAL A 417 -0.16 20.08 14.54
CA VAL A 417 -0.02 18.82 13.78
C VAL A 417 -0.47 18.96 12.33
N ILE A 418 -1.55 19.70 12.07
CA ILE A 418 -2.04 19.97 10.70
C ILE A 418 -1.04 20.84 9.94
N LYS A 419 -0.40 21.81 10.60
CA LYS A 419 0.63 22.66 9.99
C LYS A 419 1.88 21.88 9.60
N ASP A 420 2.34 20.93 10.42
CA ASP A 420 3.51 20.10 10.08
C ASP A 420 3.23 19.13 8.91
N VAL A 421 2.00 18.62 8.81
CA VAL A 421 1.56 17.78 7.68
C VAL A 421 1.40 18.61 6.41
N GLU A 422 0.79 19.80 6.48
CA GLU A 422 0.72 20.75 5.37
C GLU A 422 2.10 21.25 4.95
N GLU A 423 3.01 21.52 5.89
CA GLU A 423 4.37 21.96 5.63
C GLU A 423 5.21 20.84 4.98
N TYR A 424 5.03 19.58 5.39
CA TYR A 424 5.65 18.43 4.75
C TYR A 424 5.13 18.19 3.32
N VAL A 425 3.81 18.28 3.11
CA VAL A 425 3.18 18.18 1.77
C VAL A 425 3.63 19.33 0.86
N ASN A 426 3.66 20.55 1.39
CA ASN A 426 4.12 21.75 0.68
C ASN A 426 5.62 21.72 0.38
N PHE A 427 6.44 21.15 1.26
CA PHE A 427 7.90 21.02 1.06
C PHE A 427 8.23 20.20 -0.21
N LYS A 428 7.45 19.16 -0.51
CA LYS A 428 7.67 18.29 -1.67
C LYS A 428 7.09 18.85 -2.97
N GLN A 429 5.93 19.52 -2.92
CA GLN A 429 5.39 20.28 -4.07
C GLN A 429 6.30 21.45 -4.46
N ARG A 430 6.86 22.18 -3.48
CA ARG A 430 7.86 23.22 -3.72
C ARG A 430 9.13 22.66 -4.37
N LYS A 431 9.58 21.46 -3.97
CA LYS A 431 10.73 20.81 -4.61
C LYS A 431 10.49 20.50 -6.09
N ARG A 432 9.28 20.02 -6.45
CA ARG A 432 8.89 19.82 -7.86
C ARG A 432 8.80 21.16 -8.61
N LEU A 433 8.23 22.20 -8.01
CA LEU A 433 8.16 23.53 -8.60
C LEU A 433 9.55 24.15 -8.81
N TYR A 434 10.46 24.03 -7.85
CA TYR A 434 11.85 24.51 -7.98
C TYR A 434 12.64 23.70 -9.02
N CYS A 435 12.38 22.40 -9.17
CA CYS A 435 12.94 21.61 -10.27
C CYS A 435 12.42 22.09 -11.64
N VAL A 436 11.12 22.35 -11.78
CA VAL A 436 10.53 22.86 -13.03
C VAL A 436 11.06 24.27 -13.37
N ILE A 437 11.12 25.17 -12.39
CA ILE A 437 11.72 26.50 -12.55
C ILE A 437 13.20 26.38 -12.92
N GLY A 438 13.95 25.47 -12.28
CA GLY A 438 15.35 25.20 -12.60
C GLY A 438 15.55 24.71 -14.05
N VAL A 439 14.69 23.80 -14.52
CA VAL A 439 14.71 23.33 -15.91
C VAL A 439 14.39 24.48 -16.89
N LEU A 440 13.37 25.28 -16.61
CA LEU A 440 13.01 26.44 -17.44
C LEU A 440 14.14 27.48 -17.50
N LEU A 441 14.77 27.79 -16.37
CA LEU A 441 15.92 28.71 -16.33
C LEU A 441 17.12 28.14 -17.09
N SER A 442 17.39 26.83 -16.99
CA SER A 442 18.45 26.17 -17.76
C SER A 442 18.19 26.22 -19.27
N ALA A 443 16.93 26.07 -19.70
CA ALA A 443 16.53 26.18 -21.10
C ALA A 443 16.68 27.62 -21.63
N ILE A 444 16.35 28.63 -20.81
CA ILE A 444 16.55 30.04 -21.15
C ILE A 444 18.05 30.36 -21.28
N ILE A 445 18.89 29.87 -20.36
CA ILE A 445 20.34 30.06 -20.43
C ILE A 445 20.92 29.40 -21.68
N LEU A 446 20.47 28.18 -22.01
CA LEU A 446 20.85 27.51 -23.26
C LEU A 446 20.43 28.34 -24.48
N ALA A 447 19.19 28.82 -24.54
CA ALA A 447 18.71 29.65 -25.65
C ALA A 447 19.54 30.95 -25.80
N LEU A 448 19.86 31.62 -24.69
CA LEU A 448 20.72 32.81 -24.68
C LEU A 448 22.16 32.49 -25.12
N SER A 449 22.68 31.33 -24.74
CA SER A 449 24.00 30.86 -25.19
C SER A 449 24.02 30.60 -26.70
N PHE A 450 22.95 30.03 -27.26
CA PHE A 450 22.80 29.85 -28.71
C PHE A 450 22.68 31.19 -29.44
N ILE A 451 21.94 32.16 -28.89
CA ILE A 451 21.86 33.52 -29.44
C ILE A 451 23.24 34.18 -29.42
N PHE A 452 24.00 34.03 -28.33
CA PHE A 452 25.35 34.58 -28.23
C PHE A 452 26.32 33.91 -29.23
N ILE A 453 26.26 32.58 -29.37
CA ILE A 453 27.01 31.82 -30.39
C ILE A 453 26.61 32.27 -31.79
N TYR A 454 25.32 32.47 -32.06
CA TYR A 454 24.83 32.95 -33.34
C TYR A 454 25.34 34.37 -33.67
N ILE A 455 25.30 35.29 -32.71
CA ILE A 455 25.89 36.64 -32.85
C ILE A 455 27.40 36.56 -33.05
N PHE A 456 28.09 35.66 -32.35
CA PHE A 456 29.52 35.41 -32.50
C PHE A 456 29.86 34.84 -33.88
N ILE A 457 29.07 33.90 -34.40
CA ILE A 457 29.20 33.36 -35.75
C ILE A 457 28.96 34.45 -36.79
N ILE A 458 27.96 35.32 -36.63
CA ILE A 458 27.75 36.47 -37.51
C ILE A 458 28.97 37.41 -37.49
N LYS A 459 29.50 37.74 -36.29
CA LYS A 459 30.72 38.56 -36.16
C LYS A 459 31.95 37.88 -36.78
N LYS A 460 32.07 36.55 -36.64
CA LYS A 460 33.16 35.74 -37.22
C LYS A 460 33.01 35.60 -38.74
N LYS A 461 31.78 35.60 -39.28
CA LYS A 461 31.52 35.56 -40.73
C LYS A 461 31.92 36.87 -41.43
N THR A 462 32.05 37.98 -40.69
CA THR A 462 32.59 39.26 -41.17
C THR A 462 34.13 39.34 -41.07
N THR A 463 34.79 38.36 -40.47
CA THR A 463 36.26 38.35 -40.32
C THR A 463 36.82 36.96 -40.63
N ASN A 464 37.36 36.84 -41.85
CA ASN A 464 38.28 35.81 -42.33
C ASN A 464 37.67 34.63 -43.09
N MET A 465 37.74 34.75 -44.42
CA MET A 465 38.06 33.63 -45.31
C MET A 465 39.44 33.06 -44.92
N ALA A 466 39.48 31.77 -44.60
CA ALA A 466 40.60 30.87 -44.91
C ALA A 466 40.18 29.42 -44.60
N THR A 467 40.51 28.54 -45.53
CA THR A 467 40.15 27.12 -45.64
C THR A 467 40.81 26.20 -44.60
N PRO A 468 40.21 25.03 -44.26
CA PRO A 468 40.73 24.09 -43.28
C PRO A 468 41.55 22.93 -43.92
N THR A 469 42.43 22.32 -43.13
CA THR A 469 42.97 20.97 -43.37
C THR A 469 42.58 20.05 -42.20
N PRO A 470 42.20 18.78 -42.44
CA PRO A 470 41.77 17.87 -41.39
C PRO A 470 42.93 17.02 -40.86
N GLU A 471 43.07 16.95 -39.55
CA GLU A 471 43.91 15.95 -38.88
C GLU A 471 43.00 14.87 -38.30
N LYS A 472 43.35 13.61 -38.59
CA LYS A 472 42.63 12.38 -38.25
C LYS A 472 42.98 11.92 -36.82
N ASP A 473 42.28 10.84 -36.45
CA ASP A 473 42.66 9.78 -35.49
C ASP A 473 42.02 9.92 -34.10
N ASN A 474 41.46 8.90 -33.47
CA ASN A 474 41.24 7.49 -33.80
C ASN A 474 40.16 6.96 -32.85
N ASP A 475 39.33 6.04 -33.33
CA ASP A 475 38.48 5.19 -32.50
C ASP A 475 39.38 4.26 -31.67
N GLY A 476 39.57 4.61 -30.40
CA GLY A 476 40.33 3.83 -29.43
C GLY A 476 39.38 3.05 -28.53
N GLU A 477 39.22 1.76 -28.84
CA GLU A 477 38.61 0.74 -28.00
C GLU A 477 39.36 0.69 -26.64
N TYR A 478 38.74 1.20 -25.56
CA TYR A 478 39.34 1.11 -24.23
C TYR A 478 39.23 -0.33 -23.70
N GLN A 479 40.33 -1.07 -23.81
CA GLN A 479 40.51 -2.29 -23.03
C GLN A 479 40.58 -1.94 -21.54
N LEU A 480 39.54 -2.33 -20.80
CA LEU A 480 39.50 -2.36 -19.34
C LEU A 480 40.56 -3.34 -18.83
N THR A 481 41.72 -2.81 -18.42
CA THR A 481 42.68 -3.57 -17.63
C THR A 481 42.11 -3.75 -16.22
N LEU A 482 41.67 -4.97 -15.89
CA LEU A 482 41.25 -5.37 -14.54
C LEU A 482 42.45 -5.35 -13.58
N GLY A 483 42.74 -4.18 -13.00
CA GLY A 483 43.60 -4.02 -11.83
C GLY A 483 42.84 -3.36 -10.69
N CYS A 484 43.13 -3.75 -9.43
CA CYS A 484 42.54 -3.06 -8.28
C CYS A 484 42.94 -1.57 -8.30
N PRO A 485 41.97 -0.64 -8.22
CA PRO A 485 42.27 0.79 -8.28
C PRO A 485 43.12 1.21 -7.07
N LYS A 486 44.17 2.00 -7.32
CA LYS A 486 45.07 2.49 -6.28
C LYS A 486 44.36 3.48 -5.37
N ILE A 487 44.27 3.16 -4.07
CA ILE A 487 43.71 4.05 -3.04
C ILE A 487 44.83 4.92 -2.47
N LEU A 488 44.67 6.24 -2.60
CA LEU A 488 45.56 7.25 -2.05
C LEU A 488 45.31 7.40 -0.54
N ASN A 489 46.38 7.35 0.25
CA ASN A 489 46.30 7.45 1.71
C ASN A 489 45.98 8.87 2.16
N ARG A 490 45.62 9.01 3.44
CA ARG A 490 45.33 10.32 4.07
C ARG A 490 46.47 11.33 3.96
N SER A 491 47.71 10.86 4.02
CA SER A 491 48.90 11.70 3.82
C SER A 491 49.01 12.24 2.39
N SER A 492 48.44 11.54 1.39
CA SER A 492 48.51 11.95 -0.02
C SER A 492 47.65 13.17 -0.36
N TRP A 493 46.71 13.53 0.51
CA TRP A 493 45.90 14.75 0.40
C TRP A 493 46.04 15.64 1.64
N ASP A 494 47.06 15.40 2.46
CA ASP A 494 47.41 16.18 3.65
C ASP A 494 46.20 16.37 4.59
N ALA A 495 45.52 15.25 4.87
CA ALA A 495 44.35 15.20 5.73
C ALA A 495 44.70 15.57 7.18
N ARG A 496 43.84 16.37 7.81
CA ARG A 496 43.94 16.64 9.26
C ARG A 496 43.82 15.33 10.06
N PRO A 497 44.48 15.20 11.23
CA PRO A 497 44.25 14.09 12.13
C PRO A 497 42.77 13.99 12.56
N TYR A 498 42.27 12.77 12.72
CA TYR A 498 40.95 12.54 13.31
C TYR A 498 40.98 12.81 14.83
N ILE A 499 39.84 13.22 15.39
CA ILE A 499 39.67 13.41 16.84
C ILE A 499 39.50 12.06 17.55
N SER A 500 38.65 11.19 17.00
CA SER A 500 38.42 9.82 17.49
C SER A 500 37.87 8.93 16.37
N ARG A 501 37.99 7.61 16.56
CA ARG A 501 37.49 6.60 15.61
C ARG A 501 36.79 5.47 16.35
N GLU A 502 35.73 4.98 15.74
CA GLU A 502 34.98 3.80 16.17
C GLU A 502 35.14 2.72 15.10
N ASN A 503 35.35 1.47 15.51
CA ASN A 503 35.47 0.34 14.60
C ASN A 503 34.08 -0.07 14.10
N LEU A 504 33.98 -0.49 12.84
CA LEU A 504 32.76 -1.09 12.32
C LEU A 504 32.44 -2.37 13.12
N THR A 505 31.17 -2.55 13.48
CA THR A 505 30.72 -3.66 14.33
C THR A 505 30.77 -5.01 13.62
N THR A 506 30.77 -5.01 12.28
CA THR A 506 30.81 -6.21 11.45
C THR A 506 31.64 -5.97 10.19
N LEU A 507 32.60 -6.86 9.93
CA LEU A 507 33.34 -6.94 8.66
C LEU A 507 33.16 -8.36 8.06
N PRO A 508 32.92 -8.50 6.73
CA PRO A 508 32.77 -7.42 5.75
C PRO A 508 31.48 -6.62 5.97
N VAL A 509 31.50 -5.33 5.64
CA VAL A 509 30.28 -4.53 5.62
C VAL A 509 29.35 -5.02 4.52
N THR A 510 28.04 -4.95 4.76
CA THR A 510 27.03 -5.40 3.80
C THR A 510 26.52 -4.28 2.89
N HIS A 511 26.94 -3.03 3.12
CA HIS A 511 26.38 -1.85 2.46
C HIS A 511 27.47 -0.85 2.02
N ILE A 512 27.29 -0.24 0.85
CA ILE A 512 28.07 0.92 0.38
C ILE A 512 27.08 2.07 0.15
N VAL A 513 27.30 3.21 0.79
CA VAL A 513 26.48 4.41 0.61
C VAL A 513 27.18 5.37 -0.33
N ILE A 514 26.62 5.58 -1.52
CA ILE A 514 27.16 6.52 -2.51
C ILE A 514 26.46 7.87 -2.37
N ARG A 515 27.23 8.96 -2.23
CA ARG A 515 26.71 10.33 -2.31
C ARG A 515 27.47 11.12 -3.35
N GLN A 516 26.74 11.79 -4.22
CA GLN A 516 27.29 12.74 -5.18
C GLN A 516 27.16 14.16 -4.62
N LEU A 517 28.26 14.91 -4.62
CA LEU A 517 28.22 16.34 -4.31
C LEU A 517 28.29 17.12 -5.62
N PRO A 518 27.36 18.07 -5.88
CA PRO A 518 27.47 18.96 -7.02
C PRO A 518 28.69 19.87 -6.81
N VAL A 519 29.64 19.83 -7.76
CA VAL A 519 30.76 20.75 -7.79
C VAL A 519 30.47 21.83 -8.83
N LEU A 520 30.75 23.09 -8.49
CA LEU A 520 30.34 24.27 -9.26
C LEU A 520 31.25 24.61 -10.46
N ASN A 521 32.41 23.94 -10.60
CA ASN A 521 33.42 24.30 -11.60
C ASN A 521 33.73 23.10 -12.51
N SER A 522 33.71 23.33 -13.83
CA SER A 522 33.87 22.33 -14.89
C SER A 522 35.30 21.90 -15.19
N THR A 523 36.30 22.41 -14.44
CA THR A 523 37.69 21.97 -14.54
C THR A 523 38.33 21.96 -13.14
N MET A 524 38.66 20.78 -12.63
CA MET A 524 39.40 20.61 -11.39
C MET A 524 40.64 19.75 -11.63
N ASN A 525 41.80 20.33 -11.34
CA ASN A 525 43.05 19.57 -11.32
C ASN A 525 43.19 18.78 -9.99
N GLN A 526 44.21 17.94 -9.88
CA GLN A 526 44.49 17.21 -8.63
C GLN A 526 44.58 18.11 -7.38
N GLN A 527 45.12 19.32 -7.48
CA GLN A 527 45.24 20.23 -6.34
C GLN A 527 43.87 20.75 -5.92
N ASP A 528 42.97 20.99 -6.86
CA ASP A 528 41.59 21.37 -6.58
C ASP A 528 40.85 20.24 -5.86
N CYS A 529 41.02 18.99 -6.29
CA CYS A 529 40.45 17.82 -5.61
C CYS A 529 40.91 17.75 -4.14
N ILE A 530 42.22 17.91 -3.91
CA ILE A 530 42.81 17.91 -2.57
C ILE A 530 42.22 19.06 -1.74
N LYS A 531 42.12 20.26 -2.32
CA LYS A 531 41.54 21.42 -1.67
C LYS A 531 40.08 21.17 -1.28
N THR A 532 39.24 20.65 -2.17
CA THR A 532 37.83 20.35 -1.88
C THR A 532 37.68 19.31 -0.78
N MET A 533 38.53 18.30 -0.72
CA MET A 533 38.51 17.31 0.37
C MET A 533 38.90 17.93 1.71
N LYS A 534 39.91 18.81 1.73
CA LYS A 534 40.30 19.57 2.93
C LYS A 534 39.18 20.49 3.39
N ASP A 535 38.62 21.31 2.50
CA ASP A 535 37.50 22.20 2.78
C ASP A 535 36.28 21.43 3.34
N LEU A 536 36.03 20.23 2.82
CA LEU A 536 34.98 19.34 3.30
C LEU A 536 35.28 18.77 4.70
N GLN A 537 36.52 18.33 4.94
CA GLN A 537 36.95 17.84 6.25
C GLN A 537 36.86 18.96 7.30
N ASP A 538 37.38 20.14 7.00
CA ASP A 538 37.38 21.30 7.90
C ASP A 538 35.94 21.74 8.22
N SER A 539 35.08 21.85 7.21
CA SER A 539 33.67 22.18 7.40
C SER A 539 32.94 21.16 8.30
N GLN A 540 33.25 19.86 8.16
CA GLN A 540 32.61 18.81 8.95
C GLN A 540 33.13 18.75 10.38
N MET A 541 34.43 18.94 10.59
CA MET A 541 35.03 18.93 11.93
C MET A 541 34.70 20.23 12.68
N ASP A 542 34.93 21.39 12.07
CA ASP A 542 34.84 22.67 12.77
C ASP A 542 33.40 23.21 12.85
N LYS A 543 32.56 23.01 11.81
CA LYS A 543 31.17 23.53 11.82
C LYS A 543 30.14 22.52 12.32
N ARG A 544 30.36 21.22 12.11
CA ARG A 544 29.40 20.16 12.51
C ARG A 544 29.85 19.36 13.73
N GLY A 545 31.06 19.62 14.25
CA GLY A 545 31.60 18.92 15.41
C GLY A 545 31.88 17.43 15.16
N TRP A 546 32.08 17.01 13.90
CA TRP A 546 32.37 15.62 13.58
C TRP A 546 33.81 15.25 13.92
N THR A 547 34.05 13.98 14.22
CA THR A 547 35.37 13.49 14.64
C THR A 547 36.38 13.42 13.49
N ASP A 548 35.91 13.41 12.25
CA ASP A 548 36.68 13.37 11.00
C ASP A 548 35.73 13.62 9.82
N ILE A 549 36.28 13.71 8.60
CA ILE A 549 35.51 13.68 7.35
C ILE A 549 34.52 12.50 7.36
N GLY A 550 33.26 12.73 7.00
CA GLY A 550 32.17 11.79 7.22
C GLY A 550 32.15 10.58 6.29
N TYR A 551 33.00 10.53 5.25
CA TYR A 551 33.01 9.46 4.26
C TYR A 551 34.22 8.53 4.44
N ASN A 552 34.05 7.25 4.10
CA ASN A 552 35.12 6.26 4.14
C ASN A 552 36.08 6.45 2.96
N PHE A 553 35.55 6.73 1.77
CA PHE A 553 36.31 7.01 0.55
C PHE A 553 35.73 8.21 -0.19
N LEU A 554 36.59 8.96 -0.86
CA LEU A 554 36.23 10.08 -1.72
C LEU A 554 36.83 9.84 -3.10
N ILE A 555 36.04 10.10 -4.14
CA ILE A 555 36.45 9.94 -5.52
C ILE A 555 36.40 11.30 -6.21
N CYS A 556 37.52 11.67 -6.82
CA CYS A 556 37.62 12.86 -7.66
C CYS A 556 38.11 12.46 -9.05
N ASN A 557 37.49 13.02 -10.08
CA ASN A 557 37.96 12.94 -11.45
C ASN A 557 38.85 14.17 -11.73
N ASP A 558 40.07 13.95 -12.19
CA ASP A 558 40.98 15.02 -12.61
C ASP A 558 40.65 15.43 -14.06
N ASN A 559 41.15 16.59 -14.52
CA ASN A 559 40.96 17.13 -15.88
C ASN A 559 41.48 16.22 -17.03
N ASN A 560 42.15 15.11 -16.70
CA ASN A 560 42.62 14.09 -17.64
C ASN A 560 41.78 12.79 -17.57
N ASP A 561 40.54 12.84 -17.10
CA ASP A 561 39.61 11.70 -16.89
C ASP A 561 40.15 10.57 -16.00
N GLN A 562 41.22 10.84 -15.23
CA GLN A 562 41.76 9.85 -14.30
C GLN A 562 41.03 9.94 -12.96
N GLN A 563 40.24 8.91 -12.68
CA GLN A 563 39.55 8.74 -11.41
C GLN A 563 40.56 8.37 -10.30
N LYS A 564 40.67 9.22 -9.28
CA LYS A 564 41.51 8.98 -8.10
C LYS A 564 40.64 8.70 -6.88
N ILE A 565 40.97 7.64 -6.13
CA ILE A 565 40.27 7.26 -4.90
C ILE A 565 41.12 7.69 -3.70
N TYR A 566 40.57 8.54 -2.85
CA TYR A 566 41.19 9.03 -1.63
C TYR A 566 40.57 8.40 -0.39
N ARG A 567 41.42 7.97 0.53
CA ARG A 567 40.99 7.42 1.81
C ARG A 567 40.54 8.55 2.75
N GLY A 568 39.28 8.52 3.14
CA GLY A 568 38.74 9.29 4.28
C GLY A 568 38.92 8.49 5.57
N ARG A 569 37.82 7.96 6.13
CA ARG A 569 37.87 7.07 7.29
C ARG A 569 38.42 5.67 6.98
N GLY A 570 38.26 5.20 5.74
CA GLY A 570 38.77 3.90 5.26
C GLY A 570 37.90 2.70 5.62
N TRP A 571 38.44 1.49 5.41
CA TRP A 571 37.67 0.23 5.39
C TRP A 571 37.07 -0.25 6.71
N THR A 572 37.67 0.11 7.85
CA THR A 572 37.40 -0.56 9.14
C THR A 572 36.72 0.35 10.16
N TYR A 573 36.39 1.60 9.80
CA TYR A 573 35.93 2.61 10.74
C TYR A 573 34.55 3.18 10.37
N VAL A 574 33.74 3.47 11.38
CA VAL A 574 32.37 4.00 11.27
C VAL A 574 32.35 5.36 10.58
N GLY A 575 31.45 5.52 9.62
CA GLY A 575 31.20 6.75 8.87
C GLY A 575 30.42 7.84 9.63
N ALA A 576 30.17 8.98 8.99
CA ALA A 576 29.17 9.97 9.41
C ALA A 576 28.34 10.45 8.19
N HIS A 577 28.23 9.61 7.16
CA HIS A 577 27.67 9.96 5.86
C HIS A 577 26.15 9.71 5.76
N CYS A 578 25.60 8.77 6.54
CA CYS A 578 24.19 8.38 6.50
C CYS A 578 23.68 7.93 7.87
N VAL A 579 22.77 8.73 8.45
CA VAL A 579 22.13 8.44 9.74
C VAL A 579 21.47 7.05 9.68
N GLY A 580 21.72 6.21 10.69
CA GLY A 580 21.21 4.83 10.75
C GLY A 580 22.02 3.78 9.98
N TYR A 581 23.00 4.18 9.16
CA TYR A 581 23.81 3.25 8.35
C TYR A 581 25.31 3.33 8.61
N ASN A 582 25.79 4.37 9.28
CA ASN A 582 27.22 4.62 9.53
C ASN A 582 27.98 3.43 10.14
N PHE A 583 27.35 2.61 11.00
CA PHE A 583 27.99 1.50 11.71
C PHE A 583 28.06 0.18 10.92
N LYS A 584 27.32 0.08 9.80
CA LYS A 584 27.18 -1.13 8.98
C LYS A 584 27.47 -0.93 7.50
N SER A 585 28.04 0.22 7.13
CA SER A 585 28.27 0.58 5.73
C SER A 585 29.55 1.38 5.53
N LEU A 586 30.02 1.42 4.29
CA LEU A 586 31.09 2.31 3.85
C LEU A 586 30.53 3.45 3.00
N GLY A 587 30.76 4.68 3.40
CA GLY A 587 30.39 5.86 2.63
C GLY A 587 31.42 6.17 1.55
N LYS A 588 30.97 6.26 0.30
CA LYS A 588 31.73 6.77 -0.82
C LYS A 588 31.14 8.11 -1.26
N ASN A 589 31.97 9.15 -1.31
CA ASN A 589 31.62 10.41 -1.95
C ASN A 589 32.19 10.44 -3.37
N GLN A 590 31.42 10.91 -4.35
CA GLN A 590 31.88 11.13 -5.70
C GLN A 590 31.66 12.59 -6.12
N PHE A 591 32.75 13.25 -6.51
CA PHE A 591 32.70 14.52 -7.21
C PHE A 591 32.55 14.22 -8.70
N LEU A 592 31.35 14.45 -9.24
CA LEU A 592 31.04 14.31 -10.66
C LEU A 592 31.01 15.72 -11.25
N PHE A 593 31.72 15.87 -12.37
CA PHE A 593 31.83 17.10 -13.14
C PHE A 593 30.81 17.12 -14.27
#